data_AF-A0A258JEG7-F1
#
_entry.id   AF-A0A258JEG7-F1
#
_cell.length_a   1.000
_cell.length_b   1.000
_cell.length_c   1.000
_cell.angle_alpha   90.00
_cell.angle_beta   90.00
_cell.angle_gamma   90.00
#
_symmetry.space_group_name_H-M   'P 1'
#
loop_
_entity.id
_entity.type
_entity.pdbx_description
1 polymer ?
#
loop_
_entity_poly.entity_id
_entity_poly.type
_entity_poly.pdbx_seq_one_letter_code
_entity_poly.pdbx_strand_id
1 'polypeptide(L)'
;MKIAPTAVLLFAGLCLASGAALAATTDDVKWINKCLADNKGDAPEGVVLKYCTCMNNKMDDNETLSITAWEKTHPTERKACDKEAGWK
;
A
#
# COMPACT_ATOMS: atom_id res chain seq x y z
N MET A 1 -53.09 3.10 20.75
CA MET A 1 -52.44 3.90 19.70
C MET A 1 -51.39 4.79 20.34
N LYS A 2 -50.12 4.62 19.96
CA LYS A 2 -49.02 5.57 20.19
C LYS A 2 -47.96 5.25 19.14
N ILE A 3 -47.55 6.30 18.43
CA ILE A 3 -46.95 6.29 17.10
C ILE A 3 -45.43 6.14 17.24
N ALA A 4 -44.82 5.30 16.41
CA ALA A 4 -43.38 5.12 16.31
C ALA A 4 -42.72 6.27 15.51
N PRO A 5 -41.41 6.51 15.69
CA PRO A 5 -40.60 7.10 14.65
C PRO A 5 -39.47 6.15 14.21
N THR A 6 -39.49 5.88 12.91
CA THR A 6 -38.40 5.41 12.07
C THR A 6 -37.20 6.34 12.18
N ALA A 7 -36.00 5.80 12.34
CA ALA A 7 -34.75 6.51 12.05
C ALA A 7 -33.82 5.57 11.30
N VAL A 8 -33.89 5.63 9.96
CA VAL A 8 -32.89 5.07 9.05
C VAL A 8 -31.67 5.99 9.12
N LEU A 9 -30.59 5.53 9.73
CA LEU A 9 -29.28 6.20 9.67
C LEU A 9 -28.41 5.47 8.64
N LEU A 10 -28.34 6.06 7.44
CA LEU A 10 -27.29 5.78 6.45
C LEU A 10 -25.93 6.14 7.08
N PHE A 11 -25.09 5.14 7.35
CA PHE A 11 -23.64 5.38 7.43
C PHE A 11 -23.08 5.28 6.02
N ALA A 12 -23.03 6.43 5.34
CA ALA A 12 -22.29 6.60 4.10
C ALA A 12 -20.79 6.39 4.38
N GLY A 13 -20.18 5.50 3.60
CA GLY A 13 -18.79 5.11 3.73
C GLY A 13 -17.81 6.26 3.54
N LEU A 14 -16.80 6.29 4.40
CA LEU A 14 -15.57 7.05 4.19
C LEU A 14 -14.43 6.06 3.94
N CYS A 15 -14.39 5.48 2.73
CA CYS A 15 -13.16 4.91 2.22
C CYS A 15 -12.25 6.09 1.85
N LEU A 16 -11.55 6.63 2.84
CA LEU A 16 -10.36 7.44 2.60
C LEU A 16 -9.33 6.50 1.97
N ALA A 17 -9.36 6.37 0.64
CA ALA A 17 -8.20 5.94 -0.10
C ALA A 17 -7.17 7.07 0.03
N SER A 18 -6.37 7.02 1.09
CA SER A 18 -5.24 7.92 1.33
C SER A 18 -4.15 7.63 0.31
N GLY A 19 -4.35 8.12 -0.92
CA GLY A 19 -3.26 8.40 -1.84
C GLY A 19 -2.61 9.71 -1.43
N ALA A 20 -1.97 9.74 -0.26
CA ALA A 20 -1.08 10.85 0.08
C ALA A 20 0.12 10.75 -0.87
N ALA A 21 0.18 11.64 -1.86
CA ALA A 21 1.38 11.81 -2.66
C ALA A 21 2.46 12.44 -1.77
N LEU A 22 3.21 11.61 -1.06
CA LEU A 22 4.39 12.02 -0.32
C LEU A 22 5.51 12.32 -1.32
N ALA A 23 6.26 13.39 -1.08
CA ALA A 23 7.45 13.67 -1.86
C ALA A 23 8.49 12.57 -1.61
N ALA A 24 8.91 11.86 -2.65
CA ALA A 24 9.92 10.82 -2.52
C ALA A 24 11.27 11.43 -2.10
N THR A 25 11.83 10.93 -1.00
CA THR A 25 13.17 11.22 -0.54
C THR A 25 14.21 10.41 -1.34
N THR A 26 15.49 10.75 -1.18
CA THR A 26 16.58 9.94 -1.77
C THR A 26 16.56 8.50 -1.28
N ASP A 27 16.21 8.28 -0.01
CA ASP A 27 16.13 6.94 0.56
C ASP A 27 14.93 6.15 0.01
N ASP A 28 13.78 6.81 -0.18
CA ASP A 28 12.62 6.19 -0.86
C ASP A 28 13.00 5.70 -2.26
N VAL A 29 13.66 6.56 -3.04
CA VAL A 29 14.12 6.21 -4.39
C VAL A 29 15.09 5.04 -4.36
N LYS A 30 16.02 5.02 -3.39
CA LYS A 30 16.98 3.92 -3.22
C LYS A 30 16.28 2.61 -2.90
N TRP A 31 15.32 2.59 -1.98
CA TRP A 31 14.62 1.37 -1.57
C TRP A 31 13.67 0.86 -2.65
N ILE A 32 12.92 1.75 -3.31
CA ILE A 32 12.07 1.41 -4.44
C ILE A 32 12.91 0.79 -5.57
N ASN A 33 14.05 1.39 -5.94
CA ASN A 33 14.92 0.84 -6.97
C ASN A 33 15.49 -0.53 -6.61
N LYS A 34 15.85 -0.75 -5.34
CA LYS A 34 16.25 -2.07 -4.88
C LYS A 34 15.11 -3.09 -5.02
N CYS A 35 13.89 -2.72 -4.63
CA CYS A 35 12.72 -3.59 -4.78
C CYS A 35 12.42 -3.93 -6.26
N LEU A 36 12.55 -2.96 -7.17
CA LEU A 36 12.42 -3.20 -8.61
C LEU A 36 13.44 -4.24 -9.11
N ALA A 37 14.70 -4.10 -8.69
CA ALA A 37 15.77 -5.03 -9.06
C ALA A 37 15.54 -6.43 -8.49
N ASP A 38 15.08 -6.52 -7.23
CA ASP A 38 14.81 -7.78 -6.53
C ASP A 38 13.62 -8.55 -7.16
N ASN A 39 12.71 -7.86 -7.86
CA ASN A 39 11.50 -8.43 -8.51
C ASN A 39 11.57 -8.38 -10.06
N LYS A 40 12.77 -8.22 -10.62
CA LYS A 40 12.94 -8.04 -12.07
C LYS A 40 12.49 -9.29 -12.84
N GLY A 41 11.49 -9.10 -13.69
CA GLY A 41 10.96 -10.16 -14.57
C GLY A 41 9.76 -10.90 -13.99
N ASP A 42 9.35 -10.62 -12.75
CA ASP A 42 8.23 -11.31 -12.11
C ASP A 42 6.86 -10.70 -12.48
N ALA A 43 6.84 -9.46 -12.97
CA ALA A 43 5.67 -8.75 -13.50
C ALA A 43 6.09 -7.65 -14.49
N PRO A 44 5.14 -7.03 -15.23
CA PRO A 44 5.41 -5.80 -15.98
C PRO A 44 6.01 -4.72 -15.06
N GLU A 45 6.99 -3.98 -15.55
CA GLU A 45 7.76 -3.02 -14.74
C GLU A 45 6.87 -2.00 -14.01
N GLY A 46 5.81 -1.51 -14.67
CA GLY A 46 4.84 -0.59 -14.04
C GLY A 46 4.04 -1.20 -12.88
N VAL A 47 3.80 -2.52 -12.92
CA VAL A 47 3.14 -3.25 -11.81
C VAL A 47 4.10 -3.38 -10.64
N VAL A 48 5.35 -3.78 -10.90
CA VAL A 48 6.39 -3.89 -9.86
C VAL A 48 6.68 -2.54 -9.23
N LEU A 49 6.76 -1.46 -10.02
CA LEU A 49 6.95 -0.10 -9.52
C LEU A 49 5.82 0.33 -8.59
N LYS A 50 4.57 0.06 -8.97
CA LYS A 50 3.40 0.37 -8.14
C LYS A 50 3.42 -0.41 -6.84
N TYR A 51 3.76 -1.70 -6.89
CA TYR A 51 3.93 -2.54 -5.71
C TYR A 51 5.02 -2.01 -4.77
N CYS A 52 6.23 -1.80 -5.29
CA CYS A 52 7.37 -1.32 -4.51
C CYS A 52 7.12 0.06 -3.88
N THR A 53 6.45 0.95 -4.61
CA THR A 53 6.06 2.27 -4.07
C THR A 53 5.03 2.12 -2.95
N CYS A 54 4.01 1.27 -3.13
CA CYS A 54 3.03 0.99 -2.10
C CYS A 54 3.67 0.42 -0.83
N MET A 55 4.63 -0.49 -0.97
CA MET A 55 5.34 -1.08 0.16
C MET A 55 6.22 -0.05 0.88
N ASN A 56 6.98 0.76 0.14
CA ASN A 56 7.81 1.82 0.72
C ASN A 56 6.97 2.78 1.57
N ASN A 57 5.82 3.23 1.06
CA ASN A 57 4.93 4.16 1.76
C ASN A 57 4.30 3.58 3.05
N LYS A 58 4.40 2.27 3.27
CA LYS A 58 3.90 1.59 4.47
C LYS A 58 5.00 1.32 5.50
N MET A 59 6.26 1.47 5.11
CA MET A 59 7.40 1.33 6.01
C MET A 59 7.56 2.61 6.84
N ASP A 60 8.09 2.47 8.05
CA ASP A 60 8.48 3.61 8.89
C ASP A 60 9.75 4.27 8.34
N ASP A 61 9.89 5.57 8.53
CA ASP A 61 11.09 6.32 8.10
C ASP A 61 12.38 5.82 8.78
N ASN A 62 12.27 5.15 9.94
CA ASN A 62 13.40 4.55 10.66
C ASN A 62 13.60 3.06 10.34
N GLU A 63 12.87 2.52 9.37
CA GLU A 63 13.04 1.13 8.94
C GLU A 63 14.41 0.92 8.30
N THR A 64 15.06 -0.19 8.67
CA THR A 64 16.42 -0.53 8.22
C THR A 64 16.44 -1.72 7.27
N LEU A 65 15.34 -2.48 7.22
CA LEU A 65 15.16 -3.57 6.28
C LEU A 65 14.82 -3.03 4.88
N SER A 66 15.31 -3.70 3.84
CA SER A 66 14.80 -3.46 2.48
C SER A 66 13.35 -3.93 2.35
N ILE A 67 12.58 -3.35 1.43
CA ILE A 67 11.19 -3.74 1.13
C ILE A 67 11.01 -5.26 1.03
N THR A 68 11.84 -5.97 0.24
CA THR A 68 11.74 -7.43 0.04
C THR A 68 12.06 -8.26 1.29
N ALA A 69 12.80 -7.70 2.25
CA ALA A 69 13.04 -8.34 3.54
C ALA A 69 11.87 -8.07 4.49
N TRP A 70 11.40 -6.82 4.52
CA TRP A 70 10.32 -6.36 5.37
C TRP A 70 8.96 -7.00 5.04
N GLU A 71 8.65 -7.17 3.76
CA GLU A 71 7.38 -7.75 3.29
C GLU A 71 7.10 -9.18 3.79
N LYS A 72 8.17 -9.91 4.15
CA LYS A 72 8.09 -11.28 4.67
C LYS A 72 7.49 -11.32 6.07
N THR A 73 7.71 -10.28 6.87
CA THR A 73 7.14 -10.13 8.21
C THR A 73 5.85 -9.30 8.21
N HIS A 74 5.50 -8.68 7.07
CA HIS A 74 4.33 -7.80 6.88
C HIS A 74 3.38 -8.34 5.80
N PRO A 75 2.78 -9.54 6.01
CA PRO A 75 1.96 -10.20 5.00
C PRO A 75 0.65 -9.45 4.70
N THR A 76 0.16 -8.62 5.61
CA THR A 76 -1.07 -7.83 5.42
C THR A 76 -0.82 -6.71 4.43
N GLU A 77 0.27 -5.97 4.61
CA GLU A 77 0.72 -4.87 3.79
C GLU A 77 1.10 -5.37 2.40
N ARG A 78 1.84 -6.48 2.34
CA ARG A 78 2.15 -7.17 1.09
C ARG A 78 0.89 -7.48 0.28
N LYS A 79 -0.10 -8.14 0.88
CA LYS A 79 -1.37 -8.47 0.19
C LYS A 79 -2.13 -7.23 -0.26
N ALA A 80 -2.11 -6.16 0.53
CA ALA A 80 -2.75 -4.91 0.15
C ALA A 80 -2.06 -4.28 -1.07
N CYS A 81 -0.72 -4.28 -1.09
CA CYS A 81 0.06 -3.74 -2.20
C CYS A 81 0.03 -4.63 -3.45
N ASP A 82 -0.02 -5.95 -3.30
CA ASP A 82 -0.26 -6.91 -4.39
C ASP A 82 -1.58 -6.57 -5.11
N LYS A 83 -2.65 -6.41 -4.33
CA LYS A 83 -3.98 -6.02 -4.83
C LYS A 83 -3.97 -4.64 -5.48
N GLU A 84 -3.31 -3.66 -4.86
CA GLU A 84 -3.23 -2.30 -5.39
C GLU A 84 -2.47 -2.23 -6.71
N ALA A 85 -1.36 -2.98 -6.80
CA ALA A 85 -0.55 -3.10 -8.01
C ALA A 85 -1.25 -3.86 -9.13
N GLY A 86 -2.26 -4.68 -8.80
CA GLY A 86 -2.88 -5.61 -9.74
C GLY A 86 -1.97 -6.79 -10.06
N TRP A 87 -1.19 -7.24 -9.08
CA TRP A 87 -0.18 -8.28 -9.28
C TRP A 87 -0.63 -9.69 -8.84
N LYS A 88 -0.67 -9.95 -7.52
CA LYS A 88 -0.91 -11.29 -6.93
C LYS A 88 -2.18 -11.35 -6.09
#